data_AF-A0A956M3M7-F1
#
_entry.id   AF-A0A956M3M7-F1
#
_cell.length_a   1.000
_cell.length_b   1.000
_cell.length_c   1.000
_cell.angle_alpha   90.00
_cell.angle_beta   90.00
_cell.angle_gamma   90.00
#
_symmetry.space_group_name_H-M   'P 1'
#
loop_
_entity.id
_entity.type
_entity.pdbx_description
1 polymer ?
#
loop_
_entity_poly.entity_id
_entity_poly.type
_entity_poly.pdbx_seq_one_letter_code
_entity_poly.pdbx_strand_id
1 'polypeptide(L)'
;ESNVLHGVVVLYSSLPGGTAVPYDEGDTGTHEVGHYLGLDHTFANGCSAPGDGVADTPYEASPAFGCPVGRDTCSQAGLDPIFNFMDYTDDACMDEFTPNQATLMQNSVAVYKPSL
;
A
#
# COMPACT_ATOMS: atom_id res chain seq x y z
N GLU A 1 -1.92 -18.74 -10.70
CA GLU A 1 -2.68 -18.22 -11.86
C GLU A 1 -3.91 -19.02 -12.33
N SER A 2 -4.16 -20.27 -11.91
CA SER A 2 -5.31 -21.04 -12.45
C SER A 2 -6.64 -20.86 -11.71
N ASN A 3 -6.66 -20.11 -10.60
CA ASN A 3 -7.88 -19.83 -9.86
C ASN A 3 -8.57 -18.58 -10.43
N VAL A 4 -9.86 -18.69 -10.74
CA VAL A 4 -10.69 -17.58 -11.23
C VAL A 4 -10.84 -16.43 -10.24
N LEU A 5 -10.54 -16.67 -8.96
CA LEU A 5 -10.54 -15.66 -7.91
C LEU A 5 -9.20 -14.92 -7.79
N HIS A 6 -8.19 -15.28 -8.59
CA HIS A 6 -6.93 -14.57 -8.57
C HIS A 6 -7.07 -13.22 -9.29
N GLY A 7 -6.96 -12.14 -8.55
CA GLY A 7 -7.07 -10.79 -9.06
C GLY A 7 -7.37 -9.80 -7.95
N VAL A 8 -7.82 -8.63 -8.36
CA VAL A 8 -8.22 -7.52 -7.51
C VAL A 8 -9.70 -7.22 -7.76
N VAL A 9 -10.43 -6.88 -6.71
CA VAL A 9 -11.81 -6.40 -6.78
C VAL A 9 -11.84 -5.00 -6.20
N VAL A 10 -12.26 -4.03 -7.01
CA VAL A 10 -12.43 -2.64 -6.58
C VAL A 10 -13.88 -2.21 -6.67
N LEU A 11 -14.29 -1.29 -5.80
CA LEU A 11 -15.57 -0.62 -5.89
C LEU A 11 -15.58 0.25 -7.15
N TYR A 12 -16.57 0.10 -8.02
CA TYR A 12 -16.57 0.85 -9.30
C TYR A 12 -16.53 2.38 -9.12
N SER A 13 -17.10 2.90 -8.03
CA SER A 13 -17.14 4.32 -7.74
C SER A 13 -15.83 4.88 -7.17
N SER A 14 -14.82 4.03 -6.90
CA SER A 14 -13.46 4.45 -6.51
C SER A 14 -12.46 4.49 -7.67
N LEU A 15 -12.93 4.21 -8.89
CA LEU A 15 -12.14 4.44 -10.10
C LEU A 15 -12.02 5.95 -10.39
N PRO A 16 -11.00 6.39 -11.17
CA PRO A 16 -10.79 7.80 -11.49
C PRO A 16 -12.07 8.48 -12.03
N GLY A 17 -12.49 9.56 -11.39
CA GLY A 17 -13.71 10.30 -11.74
C GLY A 17 -15.01 9.66 -11.24
N GLY A 18 -14.89 8.75 -10.27
CA GLY A 18 -16.00 8.10 -9.58
C GLY A 18 -16.72 9.02 -8.58
N THR A 19 -17.50 8.42 -7.67
CA THR A 19 -18.29 9.16 -6.67
C THR A 19 -17.93 8.79 -5.23
N ALA A 20 -16.91 7.95 -5.03
CA ALA A 20 -16.50 7.46 -3.72
C ALA A 20 -15.50 8.40 -3.03
N VAL A 21 -15.75 9.72 -3.06
CA VAL A 21 -14.90 10.71 -2.39
C VAL A 21 -14.69 10.32 -0.91
N PRO A 22 -13.45 10.34 -0.37
CA PRO A 22 -12.21 10.88 -0.96
C PRO A 22 -11.34 9.87 -1.74
N TYR A 23 -11.89 8.72 -2.13
CA TYR A 23 -11.20 7.62 -2.79
C TYR A 23 -11.64 7.48 -4.26
N ASP A 24 -11.64 8.57 -5.03
CA ASP A 24 -12.16 8.63 -6.41
C ASP A 24 -11.11 9.01 -7.47
N GLU A 25 -9.81 8.96 -7.14
CA GLU A 25 -8.70 9.25 -8.05
C GLU A 25 -8.03 7.98 -8.59
N GLY A 26 -8.31 6.82 -7.98
CA GLY A 26 -7.92 5.49 -8.46
C GLY A 26 -6.90 4.78 -7.59
N ASP A 27 -6.47 5.37 -6.48
CA ASP A 27 -5.39 4.81 -5.66
C ASP A 27 -5.82 3.61 -4.83
N THR A 28 -7.13 3.44 -4.60
CA THR A 28 -7.68 2.15 -4.17
C THR A 28 -7.22 1.02 -5.12
N GLY A 29 -7.22 1.24 -6.43
CA GLY A 29 -6.73 0.24 -7.38
C GLY A 29 -5.22 0.01 -7.27
N THR A 30 -4.46 1.08 -7.07
CA THR A 30 -3.00 1.01 -6.86
C THR A 30 -2.65 0.20 -5.61
N HIS A 31 -3.33 0.47 -4.49
CA HIS A 31 -3.20 -0.25 -3.21
C HIS A 31 -3.46 -1.75 -3.36
N GLU A 32 -4.60 -2.12 -3.94
CA GLU A 32 -4.97 -3.52 -4.10
C GLU A 32 -4.04 -4.27 -5.06
N VAL A 33 -3.52 -3.59 -6.09
CA VAL A 33 -2.48 -4.17 -6.96
C VAL A 33 -1.17 -4.35 -6.20
N GLY A 34 -0.82 -3.46 -5.27
CA GLY A 34 0.29 -3.66 -4.33
C GLY A 34 0.17 -4.97 -3.55
N HIS A 35 -1.00 -5.24 -2.96
CA HIS A 35 -1.29 -6.53 -2.31
C HIS A 35 -1.19 -7.72 -3.26
N TYR A 36 -1.78 -7.59 -4.45
CA TYR A 36 -1.71 -8.62 -5.48
C TYR A 36 -0.25 -8.97 -5.84
N LEU A 37 0.65 -7.99 -5.78
CA LEU A 37 2.08 -8.11 -6.03
C LEU A 37 2.93 -8.40 -4.76
N GLY A 38 2.28 -8.69 -3.64
CA GLY A 38 2.92 -9.22 -2.43
C GLY A 38 3.40 -8.17 -1.43
N LEU A 39 2.86 -6.94 -1.48
CA LEU A 39 3.07 -5.95 -0.43
C LEU A 39 2.05 -6.12 0.70
N ASP A 40 2.50 -6.02 1.94
CA ASP A 40 1.64 -5.88 3.11
C ASP A 40 1.33 -4.39 3.37
N HIS A 41 0.35 -4.12 4.24
CA HIS A 41 0.10 -2.77 4.74
C HIS A 41 1.33 -2.22 5.48
N THR A 42 1.60 -0.91 5.38
CA THR A 42 2.74 -0.25 6.06
C THR A 42 2.72 -0.42 7.58
N PHE A 43 1.52 -0.48 8.17
CA PHE A 43 1.29 -0.72 9.60
C PHE A 43 1.26 -2.21 9.98
N ALA A 44 1.62 -3.12 9.07
CA ALA A 44 1.76 -4.54 9.40
C ALA A 44 2.82 -4.73 10.49
N ASN A 45 2.53 -5.58 11.46
CA ASN A 45 3.33 -5.80 12.67
C ASN A 45 3.54 -4.54 13.57
N GLY A 46 2.88 -3.42 13.27
CA GLY A 46 2.95 -2.21 14.07
C GLY A 46 4.39 -1.69 14.24
N CYS A 47 4.72 -1.19 15.42
CA CYS A 47 6.10 -0.82 15.78
C CYS A 47 7.00 -2.02 16.13
N SER A 48 6.76 -3.22 15.59
CA SER A 48 7.58 -4.41 15.88
C SER A 48 8.23 -4.94 14.61
N ALA A 49 9.50 -5.33 14.71
CA ALA A 49 10.20 -5.96 13.60
C ALA A 49 9.47 -7.24 13.15
N PRO A 50 9.34 -7.49 11.82
CA PRO A 50 10.01 -6.77 10.73
C PRO A 50 9.19 -5.62 10.10
N GLY A 51 8.08 -5.16 10.71
CA GLY A 51 7.17 -4.20 10.08
C GLY A 51 6.38 -4.86 8.94
N ASP A 52 6.19 -4.16 7.83
CA ASP A 52 5.67 -4.72 6.57
C ASP A 52 6.64 -5.68 5.86
N GLY A 53 7.83 -5.93 6.45
CA GLY A 53 8.86 -6.76 5.86
C GLY A 53 9.69 -6.06 4.79
N VAL A 54 9.51 -4.75 4.59
CA VAL A 54 10.23 -3.94 3.62
C VAL A 54 11.12 -2.92 4.34
N ALA A 55 12.44 -3.08 4.19
CA ALA A 55 13.40 -2.42 5.06
C ALA A 55 13.48 -0.88 4.96
N ASP A 56 12.97 -0.29 3.88
CA ASP A 56 12.93 1.16 3.68
C ASP A 56 11.54 1.77 3.92
N THR A 57 10.56 0.98 4.34
CA THR A 57 9.29 1.48 4.89
C THR A 57 9.47 1.74 6.39
N PRO A 58 9.29 2.99 6.88
CA PRO A 58 9.25 3.26 8.31
C PRO A 58 8.15 2.47 9.04
N TYR A 59 8.36 2.18 10.32
CA TYR A 59 7.37 1.51 11.15
C TYR A 59 6.19 2.42 11.45
N GLU A 60 4.99 1.85 11.45
CA GLU A 60 3.75 2.56 11.74
C GLU A 60 2.86 1.70 12.66
N ALA A 61 2.32 2.28 13.74
CA ALA A 61 1.58 1.53 14.75
C ALA A 61 0.17 1.11 14.31
N SER A 62 -0.44 1.90 13.43
CA SER A 62 -1.84 1.79 12.99
C SER A 62 -2.04 2.56 11.70
N PRO A 63 -3.03 2.26 10.85
CA PRO A 63 -3.29 3.02 9.63
C PRO A 63 -3.46 4.52 9.86
N ALA A 64 -3.05 5.34 8.91
CA ALA A 64 -3.49 6.72 8.80
C ALA A 64 -4.75 6.83 7.94
N PHE A 65 -5.54 7.88 8.18
CA PHE A 65 -6.73 8.20 7.40
C PHE A 65 -6.76 9.71 7.14
N GLY A 66 -7.41 10.14 6.06
CA GLY A 66 -7.37 11.53 5.65
C GLY A 66 -6.02 11.90 5.06
N CYS A 67 -5.65 13.17 5.20
CA CYS A 67 -4.37 13.74 4.79
C CYS A 67 -3.59 14.27 6.01
N PRO A 68 -3.08 13.39 6.88
CA PRO A 68 -2.31 13.82 8.04
C PRO A 68 -1.01 14.49 7.63
N VAL A 69 -0.36 15.19 8.58
CA VAL A 69 0.95 15.83 8.35
C VAL A 69 1.85 15.52 9.54
N GLY A 70 3.05 15.01 9.26
CA GLY A 70 4.09 14.79 10.28
C GLY A 70 3.71 13.76 11.33
N ARG A 71 2.92 12.75 10.96
CA ARG A 71 2.51 11.67 11.86
C ARG A 71 3.70 10.76 12.15
N ASP A 72 3.85 10.38 13.42
CA ASP A 72 4.94 9.57 13.91
C ASP A 72 4.43 8.77 15.12
N THR A 73 4.13 7.50 14.90
CA THR A 73 3.50 6.62 15.89
C THR A 73 4.48 5.65 16.53
N CYS A 74 5.68 5.51 15.98
CA CYS A 74 6.69 4.54 16.42
C CYS A 74 7.99 5.26 16.80
N SER A 75 8.72 4.78 17.81
CA SER A 75 9.98 5.42 18.22
C SER A 75 11.17 5.07 17.31
N GLN A 76 10.97 4.15 16.36
CA GLN A 76 11.91 3.79 15.32
C GLN A 76 12.17 4.98 14.37
N ALA A 77 13.26 4.88 13.60
CA ALA A 77 13.62 5.96 12.67
C ALA A 77 12.63 6.06 11.49
N GLY A 78 12.31 7.30 11.11
CA GLY A 78 11.37 7.63 10.03
C GLY A 78 10.04 8.14 10.59
N LEU A 79 9.32 8.94 9.79
CA LEU A 79 7.93 9.28 10.09
C LEU A 79 7.02 8.18 9.55
N ASP A 80 5.78 8.11 10.04
CA ASP A 80 4.78 7.21 9.46
C ASP A 80 4.70 7.43 7.93
N PRO A 81 4.66 6.38 7.11
CA PRO A 81 4.69 6.45 5.65
C PRO A 81 3.33 6.85 5.06
N ILE A 82 2.78 7.99 5.50
CA ILE A 82 1.43 8.48 5.20
C ILE A 82 1.17 8.78 3.71
N PHE A 83 2.20 8.88 2.89
CA PHE A 83 2.09 9.08 1.44
C PHE A 83 2.19 7.76 0.65
N ASN A 84 2.44 6.64 1.35
CA ASN A 84 2.61 5.35 0.72
C ASN A 84 1.27 4.76 0.30
N PHE A 85 1.21 4.18 -0.91
CA PHE A 85 0.01 3.52 -1.40
C PHE A 85 -0.46 2.34 -0.52
N MET A 86 0.40 1.79 0.36
CA MET A 86 0.04 0.68 1.25
C MET A 86 -0.46 1.14 2.63
N ASP A 87 -0.68 2.43 2.85
CA ASP A 87 -1.42 2.99 3.99
C ASP A 87 -2.91 3.22 3.60
N TYR A 88 -3.71 3.86 4.46
CA TYR A 88 -5.16 4.13 4.27
C TYR A 88 -5.51 5.62 4.18
N THR A 89 -4.54 6.48 3.88
CA THR A 89 -4.77 7.92 3.62
C THR A 89 -5.74 8.14 2.45
N ASP A 90 -6.21 9.37 2.27
CA ASP A 90 -7.07 9.69 1.13
C ASP A 90 -6.24 9.63 -0.18
N ASP A 91 -6.87 9.31 -1.32
CA ASP A 91 -6.20 9.18 -2.64
C ASP A 91 -5.31 10.41 -2.93
N ALA A 92 -5.85 11.62 -2.71
CA ALA A 92 -5.15 12.90 -2.93
C ALA A 92 -3.84 13.08 -2.12
N CYS A 93 -3.56 12.17 -1.19
CA CYS A 93 -2.39 12.18 -0.32
C CYS A 93 -1.53 10.93 -0.44
N MET A 94 -1.88 9.95 -1.27
CA MET A 94 -0.97 8.86 -1.63
C MET A 94 -0.22 9.20 -2.91
N ASP A 95 1.09 8.99 -2.96
CA ASP A 95 1.86 9.25 -4.19
C ASP A 95 3.08 8.33 -4.41
N GLU A 96 3.39 7.42 -3.49
CA GLU A 96 4.63 6.66 -3.57
C GLU A 96 4.55 5.17 -3.19
N PHE A 97 5.43 4.39 -3.83
CA PHE A 97 5.98 3.15 -3.30
C PHE A 97 7.46 3.38 -3.00
N THR A 98 8.00 2.67 -2.00
CA THR A 98 9.44 2.71 -1.75
C THR A 98 10.23 1.91 -2.81
N PRO A 99 11.54 2.19 -3.00
CA PRO A 99 12.39 1.39 -3.87
C PRO A 99 12.39 -0.12 -3.55
N ASN A 100 12.36 -0.51 -2.28
CA ASN A 100 12.33 -1.94 -1.93
C ASN A 100 10.93 -2.55 -2.09
N GLN A 101 9.83 -1.80 -1.92
CA GLN A 101 8.49 -2.26 -2.30
C GLN A 101 8.44 -2.57 -3.80
N ALA A 102 8.98 -1.67 -4.65
CA ALA A 102 9.07 -1.90 -6.09
C ALA A 102 9.90 -3.15 -6.43
N THR A 103 11.02 -3.35 -5.73
CA THR A 103 11.86 -4.55 -5.90
C THR A 103 11.12 -5.82 -5.48
N LEU A 104 10.39 -5.78 -4.36
CA LEU A 104 9.60 -6.92 -3.89
C LEU A 104 8.49 -7.28 -4.88
N MET A 105 7.76 -6.30 -5.40
CA MET A 105 6.75 -6.52 -6.44
C MET A 105 7.34 -7.17 -7.70
N GLN A 106 8.50 -6.69 -8.18
CA GLN A 106 9.18 -7.29 -9.34
C GLN A 106 9.57 -8.76 -9.09
N ASN A 107 10.08 -9.07 -7.89
CA ASN A 107 10.41 -10.43 -7.50
C ASN A 107 9.16 -11.32 -7.41
N SER A 108 8.07 -10.79 -6.87
CA SER A 108 6.79 -11.50 -6.78
C SER A 108 6.23 -11.87 -8.17
N VAL A 109 6.34 -10.98 -9.16
CA VAL A 109 5.97 -11.30 -10.54
C VAL A 109 6.82 -12.45 -11.07
N ALA A 110 8.15 -12.36 -10.95
CA ALA A 110 9.07 -13.38 -11.46
C ALA A 110 8.84 -14.77 -10.84
N VAL A 111 8.50 -14.83 -9.55
CA VAL A 111 8.34 -16.09 -8.81
C VAL A 111 6.92 -16.65 -8.92
N TYR A 112 5.90 -15.82 -8.71
CA TYR A 112 4.52 -16.28 -8.52
C TYR A 112 3.61 -16.01 -9.72
N LYS A 113 4.00 -15.10 -10.62
CA LYS A 113 3.18 -14.70 -11.77
C LYS A 113 3.99 -14.70 -13.09
N PRO A 114 4.68 -15.79 -13.44
CA PRO A 114 5.59 -15.85 -14.58
C PRO A 114 4.92 -15.71 -15.96
N SER A 115 3.59 -15.59 -16.01
CA SER A 115 2.83 -15.37 -17.24
C SER A 115 2.47 -13.89 -17.49
N LEU A 116 2.78 -12.99 -16.57
CA LEU A 116 2.80 -11.54 -16.77
C LEU A 116 4.14 -11.13 -17.40
#